data_AF-A0A3D2FB25-F1
#
_entry.id   AF-A0A3D2FB25-F1
#
_cell.length_a   1.000
_cell.length_b   1.000
_cell.length_c   1.000
_cell.angle_alpha   90.00
_cell.angle_beta   90.00
_cell.angle_gamma   90.00
#
_symmetry.space_group_name_H-M   'P 1'
#
loop_
_entity.id
_entity.type
_entity.pdbx_description
1 polymer ?
#
loop_
_entity_poly.entity_id
_entity_poly.type
_entity_poly.pdbx_seq_one_letter_code
_entity_poly.pdbx_strand_id
1 'polypeptide(L)'
;MTASDKDTVDLDMNALDALFAQATNDVGAQPSEAFMTRVVTDALAQQPMPQIVQPSLWAQITAMVGGWQGMGGLVAATCAGFWIGVNPPEGLPTQFETFLGSETSISLLEDGIEDTGMFGFGWDMEEG
;
A
#
# COMPACT_ATOMS: atom_id res chain seq x y z
N MET A 1 -49.72 -8.02 -22.36
CA MET A 1 -48.46 -8.57 -22.89
C MET A 1 -47.33 -7.71 -22.36
N THR A 2 -46.81 -8.02 -21.17
CA THR A 2 -45.52 -7.52 -20.66
C THR A 2 -44.98 -8.59 -19.72
N ALA A 3 -44.29 -9.56 -20.31
CA ALA A 3 -43.41 -10.44 -19.57
C ALA A 3 -42.10 -9.70 -19.31
N SER A 4 -41.63 -9.68 -18.07
CA SER A 4 -40.21 -9.74 -17.67
C SER A 4 -40.08 -9.24 -16.22
N ASP A 5 -40.68 -9.98 -15.29
CA ASP A 5 -40.23 -9.97 -13.90
C ASP A 5 -38.99 -10.88 -13.89
N LYS A 6 -37.81 -10.28 -13.79
CA LYS A 6 -36.55 -11.02 -13.68
C LYS A 6 -36.38 -11.30 -12.19
N ASP A 7 -36.45 -12.57 -11.80
CA ASP A 7 -36.04 -13.08 -10.49
C ASP A 7 -34.62 -12.60 -10.16
N THR A 8 -34.47 -11.45 -9.53
CA THR A 8 -33.24 -11.08 -8.82
C THR A 8 -33.29 -11.81 -7.49
N VAL A 9 -32.70 -13.00 -7.46
CA VAL A 9 -32.44 -13.70 -6.19
C VAL A 9 -31.52 -12.79 -5.38
N ASP A 10 -32.04 -12.18 -4.32
CA ASP A 10 -31.24 -11.46 -3.31
C ASP A 10 -30.38 -12.50 -2.58
N LEU A 11 -29.24 -12.82 -3.19
CA LEU A 11 -28.21 -13.66 -2.60
C LEU A 11 -27.47 -12.83 -1.56
N ASP A 12 -28.00 -12.84 -0.33
CA ASP A 12 -27.23 -12.34 0.80
C ASP A 12 -25.95 -13.18 1.00
N MET A 13 -24.98 -12.64 1.74
CA MET A 13 -23.67 -13.29 1.92
C MET A 13 -23.80 -14.67 2.59
N ASN A 14 -24.80 -14.87 3.45
CA ASN A 14 -25.01 -16.15 4.14
C ASN A 14 -25.56 -17.21 3.18
N ALA A 15 -26.48 -16.81 2.29
CA ALA A 15 -27.00 -17.67 1.24
C ALA A 15 -25.90 -18.08 0.26
N LEU A 16 -25.01 -17.14 -0.08
CA LEU A 16 -23.86 -17.42 -0.93
C LEU A 16 -22.86 -18.38 -0.26
N ASP A 17 -22.57 -18.19 1.02
CA ASP A 17 -21.72 -19.09 1.80
C ASP A 17 -22.30 -20.51 1.88
N ALA A 18 -23.62 -20.63 2.04
CA ALA A 18 -24.30 -21.93 2.04
C ALA A 18 -24.16 -22.66 0.69
N LEU A 19 -24.26 -21.92 -0.44
CA LEU A 19 -24.04 -22.48 -1.78
C LEU A 19 -22.59 -22.92 -1.98
N PHE A 20 -21.60 -22.14 -1.49
CA PHE A 20 -20.19 -22.53 -1.56
C PHE A 20 -19.87 -23.75 -0.69
N ALA A 21 -20.46 -23.83 0.50
CA ALA A 21 -20.34 -25.01 1.36
C ALA A 21 -20.92 -26.25 0.67
N GLN A 22 -22.08 -26.12 0.02
CA GLN A 22 -22.66 -27.22 -0.75
C GLN A 22 -21.77 -27.65 -1.91
N ALA A 23 -21.27 -26.70 -2.71
CA ALA A 23 -20.40 -26.99 -3.85
C ALA A 23 -19.08 -27.63 -3.43
N THR A 24 -18.51 -27.23 -2.29
CA THR A 24 -17.25 -27.79 -1.76
C THR A 24 -17.40 -29.26 -1.37
N ASN A 25 -18.59 -29.67 -0.91
CA ASN A 25 -18.86 -31.05 -0.48
C ASN A 25 -19.32 -31.96 -1.63
N ASP A 26 -19.48 -31.43 -2.85
CA ASP A 26 -19.89 -32.22 -4.00
C ASP A 26 -18.69 -32.97 -4.61
N VAL A 27 -18.60 -34.26 -4.28
CA VAL A 27 -17.57 -35.18 -4.81
C VAL A 27 -17.68 -35.34 -6.33
N GLY A 28 -18.87 -35.16 -6.91
CA GLY A 28 -19.09 -35.20 -8.36
C GLY A 28 -18.55 -33.98 -9.11
N ALA A 29 -18.31 -32.87 -8.38
CA ALA A 29 -17.70 -31.66 -8.92
C ALA A 29 -16.16 -31.73 -8.92
N GLN A 30 -15.56 -32.78 -8.37
CA GLN A 30 -14.10 -32.89 -8.30
C GLN A 30 -13.52 -33.20 -9.70
N PRO A 31 -12.56 -32.41 -10.20
CA PRO A 31 -11.95 -32.64 -11.50
C PRO A 31 -11.21 -33.98 -11.54
N SER A 32 -11.16 -34.62 -12.71
CA SER A 32 -10.42 -35.86 -12.88
C SER A 32 -8.92 -35.65 -12.67
N GLU A 33 -8.24 -36.68 -12.15
CA GLU A 33 -6.79 -36.65 -11.92
C GLU A 33 -6.01 -36.30 -13.21
N ALA A 34 -6.41 -36.90 -14.34
CA ALA A 34 -5.83 -36.61 -15.65
C ALA A 34 -5.99 -35.15 -16.09
N PHE A 35 -7.13 -34.52 -15.77
CA PHE A 35 -7.35 -33.09 -16.02
C PHE A 35 -6.41 -32.25 -15.14
N MET A 36 -6.31 -32.57 -13.85
CA MET A 36 -5.41 -31.86 -12.94
C MET A 36 -3.94 -31.96 -13.36
N THR A 37 -3.48 -33.13 -13.81
CA THR A 37 -2.13 -33.29 -14.36
C THR A 37 -1.90 -32.40 -15.57
N ARG A 38 -2.88 -32.31 -16.48
CA ARG A 38 -2.79 -31.43 -17.65
C ARG A 38 -2.77 -29.96 -17.27
N VAL A 39 -3.61 -29.54 -16.32
CA VAL A 39 -3.62 -28.16 -15.80
C VAL A 39 -2.27 -27.79 -15.20
N VAL A 40 -1.69 -28.64 -14.37
CA VAL A 40 -0.36 -28.40 -13.78
C VAL A 40 0.71 -28.32 -14.87
N THR A 41 0.67 -29.22 -15.85
CA THR A 41 1.64 -29.23 -16.97
C THR A 41 1.53 -27.94 -17.80
N ASP A 42 0.32 -27.49 -18.08
CA ASP A 42 0.08 -26.24 -18.82
C ASP A 42 0.52 -25.00 -18.01
N ALA A 43 0.19 -24.98 -16.72
CA ALA A 43 0.62 -23.91 -15.82
C ALA A 43 2.14 -23.79 -15.76
N LEU A 44 2.86 -24.92 -15.67
CA LEU A 44 4.32 -24.94 -15.71
C LEU A 44 4.86 -24.43 -17.05
N ALA A 45 4.22 -24.77 -18.18
CA ALA A 45 4.61 -24.27 -19.49
C ALA A 45 4.38 -22.75 -19.65
N GLN A 46 3.39 -22.20 -18.95
CA GLN A 46 3.08 -20.77 -18.95
C GLN A 46 3.81 -19.97 -17.86
N GLN A 47 4.60 -20.62 -16.99
CA GLN A 47 5.35 -19.87 -15.99
C GLN A 47 6.31 -18.90 -16.69
N PRO A 48 6.21 -17.59 -16.43
CA PRO A 48 7.12 -16.63 -17.01
C PRO A 48 8.52 -16.98 -16.52
N MET A 49 9.42 -17.27 -17.45
CA MET A 49 10.84 -17.37 -17.12
C MET A 49 11.26 -16.01 -16.56
N PRO A 50 11.93 -15.95 -15.39
CA PRO A 50 12.41 -14.69 -14.85
C PRO A 50 13.38 -14.08 -15.85
N GLN A 51 12.91 -13.08 -16.59
CA GLN A 51 13.75 -12.26 -17.43
C GLN A 51 14.48 -11.31 -16.49
N ILE A 52 15.78 -11.56 -16.28
CA ILE A 52 16.66 -10.64 -15.54
C ILE A 52 16.91 -9.44 -16.46
N VAL A 53 15.93 -8.56 -16.57
CA VAL A 53 16.11 -7.22 -17.12
C VAL A 53 16.65 -6.33 -16.02
N GLN A 54 17.72 -5.59 -16.32
CA GLN A 54 18.25 -4.62 -15.37
C GLN A 54 17.18 -3.56 -15.12
N PRO A 55 16.77 -3.32 -13.86
CA PRO A 55 15.73 -2.36 -13.58
C PRO A 55 16.22 -0.96 -13.94
N SER A 56 15.40 -0.21 -14.68
CA SER A 56 15.68 1.20 -14.95
C SER A 56 15.78 1.98 -13.63
N LEU A 57 16.52 3.10 -13.62
CA LEU A 57 16.63 3.95 -12.43
C LEU A 57 15.25 4.38 -11.91
N TRP A 58 14.29 4.64 -12.81
CA TRP A 58 12.92 4.98 -12.45
C TRP A 58 12.20 3.81 -11.77
N ALA A 59 12.38 2.58 -12.27
CA ALA A 59 11.82 1.38 -11.66
C ALA A 59 12.38 1.15 -10.25
N GLN A 60 13.67 1.44 -10.03
CA GLN A 60 14.31 1.34 -8.71
C GLN A 60 13.73 2.37 -7.73
N ILE A 61 13.56 3.62 -8.17
CA ILE A 61 12.94 4.67 -7.35
C ILE A 61 11.50 4.26 -6.98
N THR A 62 10.71 3.77 -7.94
CA THR A 62 9.35 3.28 -7.60
C THR A 62 9.38 2.11 -6.65
N ALA A 63 10.29 1.16 -6.83
CA ALA A 63 10.39 -0.01 -5.97
C ALA A 63 10.73 0.42 -4.52
N MET A 64 11.61 1.41 -4.34
CA MET A 64 11.94 1.95 -3.02
C MET A 64 10.74 2.59 -2.31
N VAL A 65 9.84 3.25 -3.06
CA VAL A 65 8.68 3.94 -2.47
C VAL A 65 7.48 2.97 -2.27
N GLY A 66 7.55 1.73 -2.77
CA GLY A 66 6.46 0.74 -2.67
C GLY A 66 5.59 0.63 -3.93
N GLY A 67 6.16 0.98 -5.08
CA GLY A 67 5.51 0.96 -6.39
C GLY A 67 4.42 2.02 -6.51
N TRP A 68 3.30 1.64 -7.12
CA TRP A 68 2.18 2.53 -7.37
C TRP A 68 1.48 3.02 -6.09
N GLN A 69 1.45 2.19 -5.04
CA GLN A 69 0.91 2.55 -3.73
C GLN A 69 1.74 3.67 -3.08
N GLY A 70 3.05 3.52 -3.14
CA GLY A 70 4.01 4.53 -2.73
C GLY A 70 3.82 5.87 -3.42
N MET A 71 3.72 5.84 -4.76
CA MET A 71 3.46 7.04 -5.55
C MET A 71 2.13 7.69 -5.19
N GLY A 72 1.08 6.89 -4.95
CA GLY A 72 -0.23 7.38 -4.51
C GLY A 72 -0.13 8.13 -3.18
N GLY A 73 0.61 7.58 -2.21
CA GLY A 73 0.88 8.23 -0.93
C GLY A 73 1.68 9.54 -1.09
N LEU A 74 2.70 9.56 -1.95
CA LEU A 74 3.53 10.75 -2.20
C LEU A 74 2.71 11.89 -2.86
N VAL A 75 1.85 11.55 -3.82
CA VAL A 75 0.92 12.51 -4.43
C VAL A 75 -0.08 13.02 -3.40
N ALA A 76 -0.67 12.13 -2.60
CA ALA A 76 -1.61 12.52 -1.54
C ALA A 76 -0.96 13.45 -0.50
N ALA A 77 0.26 13.15 -0.06
CA ALA A 77 1.02 13.99 0.85
C ALA A 77 1.33 15.37 0.24
N THR A 78 1.64 15.42 -1.06
CA THR A 78 1.86 16.69 -1.78
C THR A 78 0.59 17.52 -1.86
N CYS A 79 -0.55 16.90 -2.19
CA CYS A 79 -1.86 17.56 -2.21
C CYS A 79 -2.27 18.05 -0.82
N ALA A 80 -2.05 17.25 0.22
CA ALA A 80 -2.34 17.63 1.60
C ALA A 80 -1.45 18.79 2.06
N GLY A 81 -0.15 18.75 1.77
CA GLY A 81 0.78 19.84 2.07
C GLY A 81 0.42 21.14 1.33
N PHE A 82 0.06 21.04 0.05
CA PHE A 82 -0.42 22.19 -0.72
C PHE A 82 -1.72 22.77 -0.13
N TRP A 83 -2.68 21.92 0.23
CA TRP A 83 -3.94 22.35 0.83
C TRP A 83 -3.74 23.08 2.16
N ILE A 84 -2.87 22.54 3.02
CA ILE A 84 -2.49 23.15 4.30
C ILE A 84 -1.74 24.47 4.09
N GLY A 85 -0.89 24.56 3.07
CA GLY A 85 -0.14 25.78 2.76
C GLY A 85 -1.00 26.92 2.23
N VAL A 86 -2.05 26.63 1.44
CA VAL A 86 -2.95 27.65 0.87
C VAL A 86 -3.96 28.16 1.90
N ASN A 87 -4.44 27.29 2.80
CA ASN A 87 -5.35 27.67 3.88
C ASN A 87 -4.69 27.39 5.24
N PRO A 88 -3.81 28.27 5.72
CA PRO A 88 -3.30 28.15 7.08
C PRO A 88 -4.50 28.20 8.04
N PRO A 89 -4.69 27.20 8.92
CA PRO A 89 -5.81 27.18 9.85
C PRO A 89 -5.73 28.42 10.76
N GLU A 90 -6.87 29.07 11.03
CA GLU A 90 -6.97 30.34 11.78
C GLU A 90 -6.66 30.23 13.29
N GLY A 91 -5.77 29.30 13.66
CA GLY A 91 -5.29 29.07 15.01
C GLY A 91 -3.77 28.95 15.09
N LEU A 92 -3.01 29.49 14.13
CA LEU A 92 -1.56 29.62 14.28
C LEU A 92 -1.26 30.58 15.43
N PRO A 93 -0.64 30.11 16.53
CA PRO A 93 -0.18 31.00 17.59
C PRO A 93 0.84 31.99 17.01
N THR A 94 0.86 33.24 17.49
CA THR A 94 1.80 34.29 17.05
C THR A 94 3.28 33.88 17.15
N GLN A 95 3.57 32.82 17.89
CA GLN A 95 4.86 32.15 18.01
C GLN A 95 5.31 31.48 16.70
N PHE A 96 4.38 30.99 15.86
CA PHE A 96 4.68 30.36 14.58
C PHE A 96 5.09 31.40 13.52
N GLU A 97 4.52 32.61 13.58
CA GLU A 97 4.95 33.76 12.80
C GLU A 97 6.38 34.20 13.15
N THR A 98 6.73 34.22 14.43
CA THR A 98 8.11 34.50 14.88
C THR A 98 9.09 33.41 14.43
N PHE A 99 8.67 32.14 14.37
CA PHE A 99 9.51 31.03 13.90
C PHE A 99 9.74 31.07 12.38
N LEU A 100 8.71 31.40 11.59
CA LEU A 100 8.81 31.56 10.13
C LEU A 100 9.49 32.87 9.70
N GLY A 101 9.40 33.92 10.53
CA GLY A 101 10.07 35.21 10.32
C GLY A 101 11.48 35.29 10.92
N SER A 102 11.90 34.30 11.71
CA SER A 102 13.27 34.22 12.20
C SER A 102 14.17 33.71 11.07
N GLU A 103 14.96 34.61 10.51
CA GLU A 103 16.20 34.27 9.82
C GLU A 103 17.14 33.57 10.80
N THR A 104 16.89 32.28 11.03
CA THR A 104 17.72 31.42 11.87
C THR A 104 19.01 31.20 11.11
N SER A 105 19.97 32.09 11.34
CA SER A 105 21.37 31.85 11.01
C SER A 105 21.73 30.47 11.55
N ILE A 106 22.22 29.63 10.65
CA ILE A 106 22.67 28.24 10.85
C ILE A 106 23.85 28.27 11.83
N SER A 107 23.54 28.43 13.11
CA SER A 107 24.49 28.46 14.22
C SER A 107 24.05 27.50 15.32
N LEU A 108 22.75 27.15 15.36
CA LEU A 108 22.21 26.08 16.21
C LEU A 108 22.56 24.67 15.73
N LEU A 109 23.03 24.52 14.49
CA LEU A 109 23.52 23.25 13.96
C LEU A 109 24.96 22.93 14.41
N GLU A 110 25.70 23.90 14.96
CA GLU A 110 27.06 23.68 15.47
C GLU A 110 27.05 23.33 16.97
N ASP A 111 26.15 23.94 17.76
CA ASP A 111 26.02 23.68 19.21
C ASP A 111 25.28 22.35 19.52
N GLY A 112 24.54 21.80 18.56
CA GLY A 112 23.82 20.53 18.68
C GLY A 112 24.64 19.28 18.31
N ILE A 113 25.87 19.44 17.80
CA ILE A 113 26.76 18.31 17.45
C ILE A 113 27.57 17.84 18.68
N GLU A 114 27.70 18.66 19.73
CA GLU A 114 28.37 18.21 20.96
C GLU A 114 27.48 17.29 21.82
N ASP A 115 26.15 17.39 21.72
CA ASP A 115 25.21 16.46 22.34
C ASP A 115 24.81 15.32 21.38
N THR A 116 25.82 14.66 20.80
CA THR A 116 25.69 13.40 20.03
C THR A 116 25.33 12.23 20.97
N GLY A 117 24.47 12.46 21.97
CA GLY A 117 23.76 11.45 22.76
C GLY A 117 22.30 11.30 22.37
N MET A 118 21.73 12.26 21.63
CA MET A 118 20.30 12.31 21.29
C MET A 118 20.01 12.18 19.79
N PHE A 119 20.91 11.55 19.03
CA PHE A 119 20.53 10.85 17.79
C PHE A 119 20.34 9.35 18.07
N GLY A 120 19.69 9.06 19.19
CA GLY A 120 19.21 7.73 19.55
C GLY A 120 17.99 7.38 18.71
N PHE A 121 18.21 6.98 17.46
CA PHE A 121 17.28 6.05 16.85
C PHE A 121 17.23 4.84 17.77
N GLY A 122 16.09 4.62 18.44
CA GLY A 122 15.86 3.55 19.43
C GLY A 122 15.84 2.15 18.81
N TRP A 123 16.93 1.81 18.16
CA TRP A 123 17.32 0.50 17.66
C TRP A 123 18.80 0.42 18.02
N ASP A 124 19.12 -0.22 19.13
CA ASP A 124 20.33 -1.01 19.38
C ASP A 124 20.74 -0.97 20.86
N MET A 125 20.57 -2.13 21.49
CA MET A 125 21.23 -2.63 22.71
C MET A 125 20.77 -2.14 24.09
N GLU A 126 19.77 -2.85 24.64
CA GLU A 126 19.82 -3.29 26.04
C GLU A 126 19.46 -4.80 26.09
N GLU A 127 20.42 -5.64 25.69
CA GLU A 127 20.47 -7.07 26.00
C GLU A 127 21.35 -7.23 27.25
N GLY A 128 20.79 -7.79 28.33
CA GLY A 128 21.55 -8.30 29.50
C GLY A 128 21.09 -7.78 30.85
#